data_AF-A0A2N3IHW9-F1
#
_entry.id   AF-A0A2N3IHW9-F1
#
_cell.length_a   1.000
_cell.length_b   1.000
_cell.length_c   1.000
_cell.angle_alpha   90.00
_cell.angle_beta   90.00
_cell.angle_gamma   90.00
#
_symmetry.space_group_name_H-M   'P 1'
#
loop_
_entity.id
_entity.type
_entity.pdbx_description
1 polymer ?
#
loop_
_entity_poly.entity_id
_entity_poly.type
_entity_poly.pdbx_seq_one_letter_code
_entity_poly.pdbx_strand_id
1 'polypeptide(L)'
;MIGWIIFFLLCTFLLWKIPAPKRKLWAFIFLYKLVFLWLFFYVHQKYYSHYQWDFWLIFLDASQLYDLLWQSPTEFLQTFFHKPISSEKFYLSEQPRAFFTAKLYLPFVLLTQKNWLLSSLYAVILYLIAFYFFAETLLKLFPKYEILVYGLMFLPSLTFWASGTSKEIWLMVCIWGVFALHLQIFYLGKKSFYRFLLIVFLFFLLLKVKYYYAFGIAFALLTERLIYFWQNEKFTKKLKWAFSLPILISVVLLSFLHPNLHLDFFPQALYENYRLTLQASPQGSAVDLDLEPTWSSCLLNSYKGTWIGIFAPLSWQAKNTTMLMASVENTTLVALMILSVLLFFIYHFTIPQRNLYLAVASFLFVLLMATFLGLSSPNFGALSRYRIGFSWILWLWIGMIWEKWLKTKIKTLRKN
;
A
#
# COMPACT_ATOMS: atom_id res chain seq x y z
N MET A 1 -32.11 -3.89 -4.51
CA MET A 1 -32.19 -3.93 -6.00
C MET A 1 -31.45 -2.75 -6.65
N ILE A 2 -31.73 -1.50 -6.25
CA ILE A 2 -31.09 -0.28 -6.81
C ILE A 2 -29.56 -0.33 -6.79
N GLY A 3 -28.95 -0.72 -5.66
CA GLY A 3 -27.49 -0.79 -5.54
C GLY A 3 -26.83 -1.74 -6.56
N TRP A 4 -27.49 -2.84 -6.93
CA TRP A 4 -27.00 -3.77 -7.96
C TRP A 4 -27.09 -3.16 -9.35
N ILE A 5 -28.18 -2.44 -9.65
CA ILE A 5 -28.36 -1.75 -10.93
C ILE A 5 -27.25 -0.71 -11.12
N ILE A 6 -27.02 0.14 -10.11
CA ILE A 6 -25.94 1.15 -10.14
C ILE A 6 -24.58 0.47 -10.33
N PHE A 7 -24.36 -0.66 -9.66
CA PHE A 7 -23.11 -1.41 -9.76
C PHE A 7 -22.88 -1.91 -11.20
N PHE A 8 -23.86 -2.56 -11.82
CA PHE A 8 -23.74 -3.03 -13.19
C PHE A 8 -23.54 -1.87 -14.18
N LEU A 9 -24.29 -0.78 -14.03
CA LEU A 9 -24.11 0.42 -14.86
C LEU A 9 -22.70 1.00 -14.71
N LEU A 10 -22.17 1.07 -13.49
CA LEU A 10 -20.82 1.54 -13.22
C LEU A 10 -19.77 0.62 -13.85
N CYS A 11 -19.89 -0.69 -13.72
CA CYS A 11 -19.00 -1.66 -14.36
C CYS A 11 -19.00 -1.50 -15.90
N THR A 12 -20.18 -1.41 -16.51
CA THR A 12 -20.32 -1.22 -17.95
C THR A 12 -19.71 0.10 -18.40
N PHE A 13 -19.98 1.19 -17.67
CA PHE A 13 -19.41 2.51 -17.96
C PHE A 13 -17.87 2.50 -17.88
N LEU A 14 -17.30 1.90 -16.83
CA LEU A 14 -15.85 1.81 -16.65
C LEU A 14 -15.19 0.97 -17.76
N LEU A 15 -15.77 -0.19 -18.11
CA LEU A 15 -15.30 -1.01 -19.21
C LEU A 15 -15.39 -0.28 -20.56
N TRP A 16 -16.44 0.52 -20.76
CA TRP A 16 -16.59 1.31 -21.98
C TRP A 16 -15.51 2.39 -22.13
N LYS A 17 -15.11 3.04 -21.02
CA LYS A 17 -14.02 4.03 -20.98
C LYS A 17 -12.63 3.45 -21.23
N ILE A 18 -12.45 2.15 -21.05
CA ILE A 18 -11.19 1.46 -21.34
C ILE A 18 -11.06 1.26 -22.86
N PRO A 19 -9.89 1.56 -23.47
CA PRO A 19 -9.66 1.34 -24.90
C PRO A 19 -9.93 -0.10 -25.31
N ALA A 20 -10.56 -0.30 -26.48
CA ALA A 20 -11.01 -1.62 -26.94
C ALA A 20 -9.95 -2.74 -26.84
N PRO A 21 -8.67 -2.53 -27.20
CA PRO A 21 -7.64 -3.57 -27.08
C PRO A 21 -7.42 -4.07 -25.65
N LYS A 22 -7.66 -3.22 -24.65
CA LYS A 22 -7.42 -3.51 -23.23
C LYS A 22 -8.67 -4.01 -22.49
N ARG A 23 -9.86 -3.91 -23.08
CA ARG A 23 -11.13 -4.27 -22.40
C ARG A 23 -11.16 -5.71 -21.91
N LYS A 24 -10.69 -6.67 -22.73
CA LYS A 24 -10.64 -8.08 -22.37
C LYS A 24 -9.72 -8.34 -21.17
N LEU A 25 -8.54 -7.71 -21.16
CA LEU A 25 -7.60 -7.80 -20.05
C LEU A 25 -8.22 -7.25 -18.75
N TRP A 26 -8.87 -6.09 -18.82
CA TRP A 26 -9.50 -5.49 -17.63
C TRP A 26 -10.71 -6.26 -17.12
N ALA A 27 -11.51 -6.85 -18.01
CA ALA A 27 -12.56 -7.79 -17.61
C ALA A 27 -11.96 -9.01 -16.89
N PHE A 28 -10.84 -9.54 -17.39
CA PHE A 28 -10.13 -10.64 -16.74
C PHE A 28 -9.53 -10.26 -15.38
N ILE A 29 -8.89 -9.09 -15.26
CA ILE A 29 -8.39 -8.54 -13.98
C ILE A 29 -9.55 -8.41 -12.98
N PHE A 30 -10.70 -7.91 -13.42
CA PHE A 30 -11.88 -7.78 -12.57
C PHE A 30 -12.38 -9.15 -12.11
N LEU A 31 -12.54 -10.13 -13.00
CA LEU A 31 -12.94 -11.49 -12.64
C LEU A 31 -11.94 -12.15 -11.67
N TYR A 32 -10.65 -12.02 -11.93
CA TYR A 32 -9.59 -12.49 -11.04
C TYR A 32 -9.73 -11.87 -9.65
N LYS A 33 -10.00 -10.57 -9.58
CA LYS A 33 -10.23 -9.87 -8.32
C LYS A 33 -11.48 -10.37 -7.58
N LEU A 34 -12.55 -10.74 -8.29
CA LEU A 34 -13.74 -11.34 -7.68
C LEU A 34 -13.45 -12.70 -7.06
N VAL A 35 -12.67 -13.54 -7.73
CA VAL A 35 -12.23 -14.83 -7.16
C VAL A 35 -11.48 -14.60 -5.85
N PHE A 36 -10.56 -13.63 -5.82
CA PHE A 36 -9.82 -13.29 -4.61
C PHE A 36 -10.66 -12.64 -3.52
N LEU A 37 -11.74 -11.92 -3.85
CA LEU A 37 -12.72 -11.45 -2.87
C LEU A 37 -13.41 -12.63 -2.16
N TRP A 38 -13.82 -13.65 -2.92
CA TRP A 38 -14.40 -14.87 -2.36
C TRP A 38 -13.39 -15.67 -1.54
N LEU A 39 -12.16 -15.85 -2.04
CA LEU A 39 -11.09 -16.50 -1.30
C LEU A 39 -10.76 -15.76 0.00
N PHE A 40 -10.73 -14.42 -0.04
CA PHE A 40 -10.52 -13.58 1.14
C PHE A 40 -11.60 -13.87 2.19
N PHE A 41 -12.87 -13.87 1.79
CA PHE A 41 -13.98 -14.19 2.70
C PHE A 41 -13.85 -15.61 3.28
N TYR A 42 -13.66 -16.60 2.42
CA TYR A 42 -13.55 -18.01 2.82
C TYR A 42 -12.38 -18.25 3.78
N VAL A 43 -11.20 -17.68 3.51
CA VAL A 43 -10.02 -17.83 4.37
C VAL A 43 -10.27 -17.20 5.73
N HIS A 44 -10.90 -16.02 5.79
CA HIS A 44 -11.23 -15.38 7.08
C HIS A 44 -12.27 -16.19 7.86
N GLN A 45 -13.29 -16.71 7.17
CA GLN A 45 -14.30 -17.57 7.78
C GLN A 45 -13.71 -18.86 8.35
N LYS A 46 -12.77 -19.50 7.64
CA LYS A 46 -12.24 -20.81 8.03
C LYS A 46 -11.06 -20.74 9.00
N TYR A 47 -10.13 -19.81 8.78
CA TYR A 47 -8.85 -19.79 9.51
C TYR A 47 -8.76 -18.66 10.54
N TYR A 48 -9.61 -17.65 10.44
CA TYR A 48 -9.64 -16.51 11.36
C TYR A 48 -10.94 -16.44 12.16
N SER A 49 -11.79 -17.47 12.15
CA SER A 49 -13.07 -17.53 12.89
C SER A 49 -12.94 -17.26 14.39
N HIS A 50 -11.80 -17.59 14.99
CA HIS A 50 -11.53 -17.35 16.42
C HIS A 50 -11.19 -15.90 16.76
N TYR A 51 -10.91 -15.05 15.75
CA TYR A 51 -10.65 -13.63 15.91
C TYR A 51 -11.81 -12.82 15.32
N GLN A 52 -12.20 -11.71 15.94
CA GLN A 52 -13.15 -10.81 15.31
C GLN A 52 -12.54 -10.24 14.02
N TRP A 53 -13.22 -10.42 12.88
CA TRP A 53 -12.67 -10.05 11.59
C TRP A 53 -12.70 -8.53 11.41
N ASP A 54 -11.52 -7.90 11.42
CA ASP A 54 -11.34 -6.45 11.19
C ASP A 54 -12.24 -5.90 10.05
N PHE A 55 -12.28 -6.59 8.91
CA PHE A 55 -13.07 -6.13 7.76
C PHE A 55 -14.58 -6.18 8.05
N TRP A 56 -15.04 -7.20 8.77
CA TRP A 56 -16.45 -7.35 9.13
C TRP A 56 -16.86 -6.31 10.15
N LEU A 57 -16.02 -6.06 11.17
CA LEU A 57 -16.25 -5.00 12.16
C LEU A 57 -16.31 -3.61 11.50
N ILE A 58 -15.43 -3.32 10.53
CA ILE A 58 -15.47 -2.08 9.75
C ILE A 58 -16.83 -1.93 9.04
N PHE A 59 -17.37 -3.03 8.49
CA PHE A 59 -18.66 -3.03 7.84
C PHE A 59 -19.83 -2.90 8.83
N LEU A 60 -19.76 -3.56 9.99
CA LEU A 60 -20.78 -3.46 11.03
C LEU A 60 -20.85 -2.02 11.57
N ASP A 61 -19.72 -1.41 11.91
CA ASP A 61 -19.68 -0.02 12.36
C ASP A 61 -20.17 0.95 11.28
N ALA A 62 -19.83 0.71 10.00
CA ALA A 62 -20.37 1.50 8.90
C ALA A 62 -21.90 1.33 8.74
N SER A 63 -22.42 0.13 9.03
CA SER A 63 -23.86 -0.18 9.03
C SER A 63 -24.59 0.45 10.22
N GLN A 64 -23.95 0.55 11.37
CA GLN A 64 -24.47 1.30 12.52
C GLN A 64 -24.46 2.81 12.27
N LEU A 65 -23.43 3.35 11.60
CA LEU A 65 -23.42 4.74 11.14
C LEU A 65 -24.57 5.02 10.16
N TYR A 66 -24.89 4.06 9.28
CA TYR A 66 -26.06 4.13 8.42
C TYR A 66 -27.35 4.21 9.23
N ASP A 67 -27.52 3.38 10.26
CA ASP A 67 -28.71 3.44 11.13
C ASP A 67 -28.82 4.76 11.86
N LEU A 68 -27.69 5.22 12.41
CA LEU A 68 -27.63 6.44 13.17
C LEU A 68 -28.00 7.66 12.33
N LEU A 69 -27.62 7.67 11.03
CA LEU A 69 -28.01 8.73 10.10
C LEU A 69 -29.53 8.89 10.01
N TRP A 70 -30.28 7.79 10.04
CA TRP A 70 -31.74 7.81 9.91
C TRP A 70 -32.46 7.96 11.25
N GLN A 71 -31.88 7.45 12.34
CA GLN A 71 -32.48 7.50 13.68
C GLN A 71 -32.22 8.83 14.39
N SER A 72 -31.00 9.36 14.29
CA SER A 72 -30.58 10.59 14.98
C SER A 72 -29.50 11.31 14.16
N PRO A 73 -29.89 12.14 13.18
CA PRO A 73 -28.94 12.87 12.33
C PRO A 73 -27.92 13.70 13.11
N THR A 74 -28.32 14.25 14.26
CA THR A 74 -27.44 15.02 15.15
C THR A 74 -26.36 14.14 15.78
N GLU A 75 -26.73 12.98 16.35
CA GLU A 75 -25.76 12.02 16.93
C GLU A 75 -24.86 11.43 15.83
N PHE A 76 -25.40 11.25 14.62
CA PHE A 76 -24.63 10.86 13.44
C PHE A 76 -23.55 11.89 13.10
N LEU A 77 -23.89 13.18 12.95
CA LEU A 77 -22.92 14.22 12.61
C LEU A 77 -21.83 14.34 13.67
N GLN A 78 -22.21 14.28 14.95
CA GLN A 78 -21.26 14.28 16.07
C GLN A 78 -20.32 13.08 15.98
N THR A 79 -20.86 11.88 15.79
CA THR A 79 -20.08 10.64 15.67
C THR A 79 -19.21 10.60 14.41
N PHE A 80 -19.68 11.16 13.30
CA PHE A 80 -18.97 11.16 12.02
C PHE A 80 -17.76 12.10 12.06
N PHE A 81 -17.89 13.30 12.65
CA PHE A 81 -16.79 14.26 12.72
C PHE A 81 -15.90 14.11 13.97
N HIS A 82 -16.43 13.58 15.07
CA HIS A 82 -15.72 13.44 16.34
C HIS A 82 -15.59 11.96 16.76
N LYS A 83 -15.18 11.74 18.02
CA LYS A 83 -15.27 10.42 18.65
C LYS A 83 -16.75 10.07 18.88
N PRO A 84 -17.14 8.79 18.75
CA PRO A 84 -18.50 8.35 19.04
C PRO A 84 -18.87 8.70 20.49
N ILE A 85 -20.05 9.29 20.68
CA ILE A 85 -20.56 9.66 22.02
C ILE A 85 -20.94 8.41 22.81
N SER A 86 -21.49 7.41 22.11
CA SER A 86 -21.78 6.09 22.67
C SER A 86 -20.74 5.08 22.17
N SER A 87 -19.56 4.99 22.81
CA SER A 87 -18.50 4.07 22.41
C SER A 87 -18.94 2.60 22.43
N GLU A 88 -19.88 2.24 23.30
CA GLU A 88 -20.48 0.90 23.41
C GLU A 88 -21.29 0.48 22.19
N LYS A 89 -21.81 1.42 21.40
CA LYS A 89 -22.56 1.07 20.17
C LYS A 89 -21.65 0.55 19.08
N PHE A 90 -20.38 0.97 19.04
CA PHE A 90 -19.45 0.69 17.94
C PHE A 90 -18.32 -0.23 18.38
N TYR A 91 -18.02 -1.23 17.57
CA TYR A 91 -16.98 -2.23 17.87
C TYR A 91 -15.57 -1.64 17.84
N LEU A 92 -15.32 -0.66 16.96
CA LEU A 92 -14.00 -0.07 16.73
C LEU A 92 -13.86 1.34 17.32
N SER A 93 -14.76 1.78 18.20
CA SER A 93 -14.73 3.12 18.82
C SER A 93 -13.38 3.46 19.46
N GLU A 94 -12.76 2.48 20.13
CA GLU A 94 -11.44 2.60 20.77
C GLU A 94 -10.26 2.50 19.79
N GLN A 95 -10.53 2.22 18.51
CA GLN A 95 -9.54 2.14 17.44
C GLN A 95 -9.79 3.23 16.39
N PRO A 96 -9.34 4.49 16.62
CA PRO A 96 -9.67 5.64 15.79
C PRO A 96 -9.43 5.44 14.29
N ARG A 97 -8.35 4.72 13.93
CA ARG A 97 -7.98 4.45 12.53
C ARG A 97 -8.92 3.43 11.87
N ALA A 98 -9.31 2.39 12.61
CA ALA A 98 -10.23 1.38 12.11
C ALA A 98 -11.65 1.95 12.01
N PHE A 99 -12.07 2.73 13.00
CA PHE A 99 -13.35 3.46 12.96
C PHE A 99 -13.41 4.51 11.85
N PHE A 100 -12.32 5.25 11.62
CA PHE A 100 -12.24 6.16 10.47
C PHE A 100 -12.41 5.41 9.15
N THR A 101 -11.86 4.19 9.05
CA THR A 101 -12.08 3.35 7.87
C THR A 101 -13.55 2.97 7.72
N ALA A 102 -14.27 2.65 8.80
CA ALA A 102 -15.72 2.43 8.76
C ALA A 102 -16.46 3.66 8.19
N LYS A 103 -16.08 4.87 8.60
CA LYS A 103 -16.62 6.13 8.03
C LYS A 103 -16.38 6.24 6.51
N LEU A 104 -15.22 5.78 6.02
CA LEU A 104 -14.93 5.75 4.57
C LEU A 104 -15.79 4.73 3.80
N TYR A 105 -16.25 3.66 4.45
CA TYR A 105 -17.15 2.67 3.86
C TYR A 105 -18.62 3.08 3.89
N LEU A 106 -19.01 4.09 4.69
CA LEU A 106 -20.38 4.57 4.80
C LEU A 106 -21.05 4.89 3.45
N PRO A 107 -20.40 5.58 2.48
CA PRO A 107 -21.01 5.81 1.16
C PRO A 107 -21.39 4.51 0.43
N PHE A 108 -20.57 3.46 0.56
CA PHE A 108 -20.87 2.16 -0.04
C PHE A 108 -22.01 1.47 0.71
N VAL A 109 -22.03 1.54 2.03
CA VAL A 109 -23.12 0.99 2.84
C VAL A 109 -24.46 1.68 2.54
N LEU A 110 -24.45 3.01 2.36
CA LEU A 110 -25.62 3.79 1.97
C LEU A 110 -26.17 3.34 0.61
N LEU A 111 -25.32 3.24 -0.41
CA LEU A 111 -25.71 2.80 -1.75
C LEU A 111 -26.23 1.37 -1.80
N THR A 112 -25.77 0.53 -0.88
CA THR A 112 -26.03 -0.92 -0.89
C THR A 112 -27.05 -1.37 0.14
N GLN A 113 -27.56 -0.45 0.96
CA GLN A 113 -28.51 -0.72 2.03
C GLN A 113 -27.98 -1.83 2.98
N LYS A 114 -26.75 -1.66 3.46
CA LYS A 114 -26.05 -2.64 4.33
C LYS A 114 -25.91 -4.03 3.71
N ASN A 115 -25.68 -4.12 2.40
CA ASN A 115 -25.23 -5.37 1.79
C ASN A 115 -23.70 -5.41 1.76
N TRP A 116 -23.10 -6.29 2.58
CA TRP A 116 -21.64 -6.39 2.70
C TRP A 116 -20.95 -6.78 1.39
N LEU A 117 -21.48 -7.78 0.69
CA LEU A 117 -20.89 -8.26 -0.56
C LEU A 117 -20.87 -7.13 -1.58
N LEU A 118 -22.01 -6.45 -1.75
CA LEU A 118 -22.11 -5.34 -2.68
C LEU A 118 -21.23 -4.16 -2.26
N SER A 119 -21.15 -3.82 -0.97
CA SER A 119 -20.23 -2.79 -0.47
C SER A 119 -18.77 -3.12 -0.77
N SER A 120 -18.40 -4.40 -0.62
CA SER A 120 -17.07 -4.90 -0.96
C SER A 120 -16.79 -4.81 -2.46
N LEU A 121 -17.79 -5.07 -3.31
CA LEU A 121 -17.68 -4.93 -4.76
C LEU A 121 -17.45 -3.47 -5.19
N TYR A 122 -18.13 -2.50 -4.58
CA TYR A 122 -17.86 -1.07 -4.81
C TYR A 122 -16.44 -0.68 -4.40
N ALA A 123 -15.96 -1.19 -3.26
CA ALA A 123 -14.59 -0.94 -2.81
C ALA A 123 -13.54 -1.56 -3.75
N VAL A 124 -13.81 -2.76 -4.30
CA VAL A 124 -13.00 -3.39 -5.34
C VAL A 124 -12.96 -2.55 -6.62
N ILE A 125 -14.09 -1.96 -7.04
CA ILE A 125 -14.11 -1.04 -8.18
C ILE A 125 -13.20 0.17 -7.90
N LEU A 126 -13.32 0.80 -6.73
CA LEU A 126 -12.48 1.94 -6.36
C LEU A 126 -10.98 1.59 -6.40
N TYR A 127 -10.61 0.41 -5.87
CA TYR A 127 -9.26 -0.12 -5.94
C TYR A 127 -8.76 -0.26 -7.40
N LEU A 128 -9.58 -0.83 -8.28
CA LEU A 128 -9.21 -1.02 -9.70
C LEU A 128 -9.14 0.31 -10.47
N ILE A 129 -9.99 1.29 -10.15
CA ILE A 129 -9.89 2.65 -10.72
C ILE A 129 -8.55 3.30 -10.33
N ALA A 130 -8.17 3.22 -9.05
CA ALA A 130 -6.90 3.76 -8.57
C ALA A 130 -5.71 3.06 -9.25
N PHE A 131 -5.77 1.73 -9.38
CA PHE A 131 -4.75 0.97 -10.10
C PHE A 131 -4.69 1.34 -11.58
N TYR A 132 -5.83 1.45 -12.29
CA TYR A 132 -5.89 1.87 -13.69
C TYR A 132 -5.23 3.24 -13.87
N PHE A 133 -5.59 4.20 -13.02
CA PHE A 133 -5.02 5.54 -13.06
C PHE A 133 -3.50 5.55 -12.87
N PHE A 134 -3.00 4.74 -11.93
CA PHE A 134 -1.58 4.54 -11.71
C PHE A 134 -0.88 3.85 -12.89
N ALA A 135 -1.42 2.74 -13.37
CA ALA A 135 -0.87 1.96 -14.47
C ALA A 135 -0.78 2.80 -15.75
N GLU A 136 -1.86 3.49 -16.15
CA GLU A 136 -1.85 4.36 -17.33
C GLU A 136 -0.89 5.55 -17.20
N THR A 137 -0.68 6.04 -15.98
CA THR A 137 0.31 7.10 -15.73
C THR A 137 1.73 6.56 -15.90
N LEU A 138 2.00 5.38 -15.34
CA LEU A 138 3.31 4.75 -15.41
C LEU A 138 3.64 4.35 -16.86
N LEU A 139 2.67 3.83 -17.62
CA LEU A 139 2.86 3.43 -19.02
C LEU A 139 3.05 4.61 -19.99
N LYS A 140 2.65 5.83 -19.61
CA LYS A 140 3.04 7.03 -20.37
C LYS A 140 4.53 7.34 -20.25
N LEU A 141 5.14 6.99 -19.12
CA LEU A 141 6.57 7.16 -18.89
C LEU A 141 7.38 5.96 -19.40
N PHE A 142 6.81 4.76 -19.27
CA PHE A 142 7.49 3.51 -19.57
C PHE A 142 6.61 2.55 -20.38
N PRO A 143 6.23 2.91 -21.62
CA PRO A 143 5.21 2.18 -22.41
C PRO A 143 5.59 0.72 -22.70
N LYS A 144 6.90 0.43 -22.76
CA LYS A 144 7.42 -0.91 -23.06
C LYS A 144 7.13 -1.96 -21.98
N TYR A 145 6.81 -1.56 -20.75
CA TYR A 145 6.60 -2.47 -19.61
C TYR A 145 5.12 -2.75 -19.34
N GLU A 146 4.24 -2.68 -20.35
CA GLU A 146 2.79 -2.89 -20.21
C GLU A 146 2.43 -4.19 -19.49
N ILE A 147 3.02 -5.31 -19.92
CA ILE A 147 2.79 -6.63 -19.33
C ILE A 147 3.18 -6.64 -17.85
N LEU A 148 4.32 -6.04 -17.51
CA LEU A 148 4.80 -5.99 -16.13
C LEU A 148 3.90 -5.15 -15.23
N VAL A 149 3.49 -3.97 -15.71
CA VAL A 149 2.65 -3.04 -14.95
C VAL A 149 1.30 -3.68 -14.66
N TYR A 150 0.60 -4.21 -15.65
CA TYR A 150 -0.68 -4.90 -15.41
C TYR A 150 -0.50 -6.24 -14.70
N GLY A 151 0.66 -6.89 -14.88
CA GLY A 151 1.09 -8.08 -14.18
C GLY A 151 0.99 -7.97 -12.66
N LEU A 152 1.14 -6.76 -12.11
CA LEU A 152 0.98 -6.52 -10.68
C LEU A 152 -0.38 -6.97 -10.13
N MET A 153 -1.47 -6.88 -10.90
CA MET A 153 -2.80 -7.33 -10.45
C MET A 153 -2.92 -8.85 -10.32
N PHE A 154 -1.94 -9.60 -10.83
CA PHE A 154 -1.90 -11.04 -10.71
C PHE A 154 -1.02 -11.50 -9.55
N LEU A 155 -0.38 -10.59 -8.81
CA LEU A 155 0.31 -10.91 -7.56
C LEU A 155 -0.71 -11.36 -6.50
N PRO A 156 -0.64 -12.60 -6.00
CA PRO A 156 -1.63 -13.15 -5.07
C PRO A 156 -1.81 -12.30 -3.81
N SER A 157 -0.72 -11.89 -3.15
CA SER A 157 -0.77 -11.10 -1.91
C SER A 157 -1.48 -9.76 -2.11
N LEU A 158 -1.11 -9.03 -3.17
CA LEU A 158 -1.65 -7.72 -3.50
C LEU A 158 -3.15 -7.78 -3.78
N THR A 159 -3.58 -8.82 -4.49
CA THR A 159 -4.99 -9.01 -4.87
C THR A 159 -5.81 -9.58 -3.71
N PHE A 160 -5.24 -10.48 -2.92
CA PHE A 160 -5.91 -11.06 -1.75
C PHE A 160 -6.18 -10.02 -0.67
N TRP A 161 -5.13 -9.36 -0.15
CA TRP A 161 -5.26 -8.50 1.03
C TRP A 161 -6.02 -7.21 0.76
N ALA A 162 -6.03 -6.70 -0.47
CA ALA A 162 -6.82 -5.54 -0.86
C ALA A 162 -8.26 -5.90 -1.26
N SER A 163 -8.93 -6.79 -0.53
CA SER A 163 -10.30 -7.24 -0.79
C SER A 163 -11.22 -7.00 0.41
N GLY A 164 -12.52 -7.17 0.22
CA GLY A 164 -13.54 -6.97 1.26
C GLY A 164 -13.65 -5.50 1.70
N THR A 165 -14.15 -5.29 2.92
CA THR A 165 -14.22 -3.98 3.58
C THR A 165 -12.96 -3.70 4.39
N SER A 166 -11.78 -3.80 3.75
CA SER A 166 -10.48 -3.71 4.41
C SER A 166 -9.85 -2.31 4.39
N LYS A 167 -8.93 -2.07 5.35
CA LYS A 167 -8.04 -0.89 5.39
C LYS A 167 -7.10 -0.83 4.19
N GLU A 168 -6.78 -2.00 3.63
CA GLU A 168 -5.82 -2.22 2.55
C GLU A 168 -6.30 -1.66 1.21
N ILE A 169 -7.61 -1.66 0.93
CA ILE A 169 -8.16 -1.00 -0.25
C ILE A 169 -7.83 0.49 -0.22
N TRP A 170 -8.15 1.17 0.89
CA TRP A 170 -7.89 2.61 1.05
C TRP A 170 -6.40 2.93 1.05
N LEU A 171 -5.58 2.09 1.69
CA LEU A 171 -4.13 2.18 1.62
C LEU A 171 -3.64 2.21 0.16
N MET A 172 -4.05 1.25 -0.66
CA MET A 172 -3.59 1.13 -2.04
C MET A 172 -4.13 2.25 -2.93
N VAL A 173 -5.39 2.65 -2.74
CA VAL A 173 -6.01 3.80 -3.42
C VAL A 173 -5.19 5.07 -3.18
N CYS A 174 -4.82 5.33 -1.93
CA CYS A 174 -4.01 6.49 -1.56
C CYS A 174 -2.58 6.41 -2.12
N ILE A 175 -1.89 5.28 -1.93
CA ILE A 175 -0.50 5.12 -2.40
C ILE A 175 -0.41 5.29 -3.92
N TRP A 176 -1.22 4.55 -4.68
CA TRP A 176 -1.21 4.64 -6.14
C TRP A 176 -1.68 5.99 -6.66
N GLY A 177 -2.69 6.59 -6.03
CA GLY A 177 -3.15 7.93 -6.37
C GLY A 177 -2.06 8.99 -6.17
N VAL A 178 -1.37 8.97 -5.03
CA VAL A 178 -0.25 9.90 -4.75
C VAL A 178 0.89 9.70 -5.75
N PHE A 179 1.33 8.45 -5.97
CA PHE A 179 2.38 8.17 -6.96
C PHE A 179 1.99 8.65 -8.36
N ALA A 180 0.77 8.33 -8.82
CA ALA A 180 0.30 8.72 -10.14
C ALA A 180 0.21 10.24 -10.30
N LEU A 181 -0.32 10.97 -9.32
CA LEU A 181 -0.40 12.43 -9.38
C LEU A 181 0.99 13.07 -9.33
N HIS A 182 1.90 12.55 -8.50
CA HIS A 182 3.31 12.98 -8.46
C HIS A 182 3.97 12.84 -9.83
N LEU A 183 3.85 11.66 -10.45
CA LEU A 183 4.39 11.40 -11.79
C LEU A 183 3.75 12.32 -12.85
N GLN A 184 2.45 12.57 -12.77
CA GLN A 184 1.78 13.47 -13.71
C GLN A 184 2.30 14.91 -13.60
N ILE A 185 2.46 15.42 -12.39
CA ILE A 185 2.90 16.81 -12.15
C ILE A 185 4.37 16.99 -12.55
N PHE A 186 5.25 16.11 -12.07
CA PHE A 186 6.69 16.31 -12.16
C PHE A 186 7.35 15.63 -13.37
N TYR A 187 6.76 14.56 -13.90
CA TYR A 187 7.34 13.82 -15.03
C TYR A 187 6.58 14.03 -16.34
N LEU A 188 5.25 14.11 -16.29
CA LEU A 188 4.43 14.36 -17.49
C LEU A 188 4.08 15.84 -17.70
N GLY A 189 4.56 16.74 -16.83
CA GLY A 189 4.37 18.19 -16.96
C GLY A 189 2.93 18.67 -16.77
N LYS A 190 2.03 17.81 -16.29
CA LYS A 190 0.61 18.11 -16.16
C LYS A 190 0.30 18.78 -14.82
N LYS A 191 0.84 19.97 -14.64
CA LYS A 191 0.67 20.79 -13.44
C LYS A 191 -0.78 21.28 -13.36
N SER A 192 -1.41 21.12 -12.19
CA SER A 192 -2.76 21.60 -11.93
C SER A 192 -2.98 21.72 -10.43
N PHE A 193 -3.55 22.85 -9.99
CA PHE A 193 -3.87 23.10 -8.59
C PHE A 193 -4.78 22.01 -8.00
N TYR A 194 -5.80 21.56 -8.75
CA TYR A 194 -6.68 20.47 -8.32
C TYR A 194 -5.95 19.15 -8.08
N ARG A 195 -4.89 18.86 -8.85
CA ARG A 195 -4.08 17.65 -8.65
C ARG A 195 -3.24 17.74 -7.38
N PHE A 196 -2.75 18.94 -7.08
CA PHE A 196 -2.05 19.19 -5.82
C PHE A 196 -3.01 19.04 -4.63
N LEU A 197 -4.20 19.65 -4.68
CA LEU A 197 -5.23 19.46 -3.65
C LEU A 197 -5.62 17.99 -3.48
N LEU A 198 -5.72 17.24 -4.59
CA LEU A 198 -6.00 15.81 -4.53
C LEU A 198 -4.87 15.02 -3.88
N ILE A 199 -3.60 15.36 -4.12
CA ILE A 199 -2.46 14.79 -3.38
C ILE A 199 -2.62 15.05 -1.87
N VAL A 200 -2.89 16.29 -1.48
CA VAL A 200 -3.07 16.67 -0.06
C VAL A 200 -4.22 15.86 0.57
N PHE A 201 -5.35 15.75 -0.13
CA PHE A 201 -6.49 14.94 0.30
C PHE A 201 -6.13 13.45 0.46
N LEU A 202 -5.45 12.86 -0.51
CA LEU A 202 -5.03 11.45 -0.44
C LEU A 202 -4.02 11.21 0.67
N PHE A 203 -3.11 12.16 0.93
CA PHE A 203 -2.21 12.11 2.09
C PHE A 203 -2.97 12.20 3.41
N PHE A 204 -3.96 13.09 3.50
CA PHE A 204 -4.82 13.17 4.69
C PHE A 204 -5.54 11.85 4.96
N LEU A 205 -6.14 11.24 3.94
CA LEU A 205 -6.77 9.93 4.06
C LEU A 205 -5.76 8.87 4.50
N LEU A 206 -4.58 8.85 3.89
CA LEU A 206 -3.52 7.90 4.24
C LEU A 206 -3.03 8.09 5.67
N LEU A 207 -2.91 9.33 6.15
CA LEU A 207 -2.57 9.63 7.55
C LEU A 207 -3.60 9.05 8.52
N LYS A 208 -4.89 9.21 8.22
CA LYS A 208 -5.98 8.71 9.06
C LYS A 208 -6.14 7.19 9.02
N VAL A 209 -5.84 6.55 7.88
CA VAL A 209 -5.91 5.09 7.73
C VAL A 209 -4.65 4.41 8.27
N LYS A 210 -3.47 4.80 7.77
CA LYS A 210 -2.16 4.23 8.13
C LYS A 210 -1.05 5.29 8.03
N TYR A 211 -0.90 6.09 9.10
CA TYR A 211 0.05 7.19 9.17
C TYR A 211 1.48 6.84 8.73
N TYR A 212 2.00 5.69 9.13
CA TYR A 212 3.37 5.28 8.83
C TYR A 212 3.64 5.15 7.32
N TYR A 213 2.63 4.76 6.53
CA TYR A 213 2.73 4.77 5.06
C TYR A 213 2.74 6.18 4.49
N ALA A 214 1.95 7.10 5.06
CA ALA A 214 1.96 8.51 4.66
C ALA A 214 3.33 9.15 4.92
N PHE A 215 3.94 8.90 6.07
CA PHE A 215 5.29 9.40 6.35
C PHE A 215 6.34 8.76 5.44
N GLY A 216 6.26 7.45 5.21
CA GLY A 216 7.21 6.77 4.33
C GLY A 216 7.17 7.28 2.88
N ILE A 217 5.97 7.42 2.30
CA ILE A 217 5.84 7.93 0.93
C ILE A 217 6.18 9.42 0.83
N ALA A 218 5.81 10.22 1.84
CA ALA A 218 6.22 11.64 1.90
C ALA A 218 7.74 11.76 1.93
N PHE A 219 8.41 11.02 2.83
CA PHE A 219 9.86 11.01 2.93
C PHE A 219 10.53 10.64 1.61
N ALA A 220 10.08 9.55 0.97
CA ALA A 220 10.63 9.11 -0.30
C ALA A 220 10.48 10.15 -1.42
N LEU A 221 9.27 10.68 -1.61
CA LEU A 221 9.00 11.66 -2.68
C LEU A 221 9.64 13.03 -2.42
N LEU A 222 9.74 13.45 -1.16
CA LEU A 222 10.47 14.67 -0.79
C LEU A 222 11.96 14.51 -1.05
N THR A 223 12.57 13.40 -0.62
CA THR A 223 13.98 13.10 -0.90
C THR A 223 14.24 13.08 -2.41
N GLU A 224 13.33 12.50 -3.20
CA GLU A 224 13.40 12.53 -4.66
C GLU A 224 13.48 13.96 -5.22
N ARG A 225 12.55 14.84 -4.78
CA ARG A 225 12.50 16.23 -5.20
C ARG A 225 13.71 17.03 -4.73
N LEU A 226 14.21 16.75 -3.52
CA LEU A 226 15.43 17.37 -2.99
C LEU A 226 16.64 16.98 -3.83
N ILE A 227 16.83 15.69 -4.13
CA ILE A 227 17.94 15.23 -4.99
C ILE A 227 17.86 15.91 -6.36
N TYR A 228 16.67 15.92 -6.99
CA TYR A 228 16.46 16.63 -8.25
C TYR A 228 16.82 18.13 -8.15
N PHE A 229 16.39 18.80 -7.08
CA PHE A 229 16.66 20.23 -6.86
C PHE A 229 18.16 20.50 -6.71
N TRP A 230 18.86 19.66 -5.95
CA TRP A 230 20.29 19.79 -5.69
C TRP A 230 21.15 19.51 -6.92
N GLN A 231 20.74 18.57 -7.76
CA GLN A 231 21.43 18.18 -9.00
C GLN A 231 21.15 19.14 -10.17
N ASN A 232 20.14 20.01 -10.05
CA ASN A 232 19.81 20.94 -11.12
C ASN A 232 20.68 22.20 -11.02
N GLU A 233 21.53 22.40 -12.03
CA GLU A 233 22.47 23.53 -12.13
C GLU A 233 21.78 24.88 -12.27
N LYS A 234 20.49 24.90 -12.62
CA LYS A 234 19.72 26.15 -12.73
C LYS A 234 19.51 26.86 -11.38
N PHE A 235 19.68 26.16 -10.26
CA PHE A 235 19.46 26.71 -8.93
C PHE A 235 20.79 27.07 -8.24
N THR A 236 20.85 28.27 -7.66
CA THR A 236 22.03 28.73 -6.91
C THR A 236 22.17 27.97 -5.59
N LYS A 237 23.41 27.89 -5.07
CA LYS A 237 23.70 27.23 -3.77
C LYS A 237 22.86 27.84 -2.63
N LYS A 238 22.65 29.16 -2.61
CA LYS A 238 21.81 29.83 -1.61
C LYS A 238 20.36 29.35 -1.67
N LEU A 239 19.80 29.21 -2.87
CA LEU A 239 18.42 28.74 -3.07
C LEU A 239 18.26 27.25 -2.70
N LYS A 240 19.28 26.42 -2.97
CA LYS A 240 19.36 25.00 -2.53
C LYS A 240 19.25 24.87 -1.02
N TRP A 241 20.00 25.68 -0.28
CA TRP A 241 19.89 25.70 1.18
C TRP A 241 18.56 26.28 1.66
N ALA A 242 18.09 27.39 1.06
CA ALA A 242 16.83 28.02 1.44
C ALA A 242 15.60 27.11 1.28
N PHE A 243 15.60 26.18 0.32
CA PHE A 243 14.52 25.19 0.16
C PHE A 243 14.72 23.92 0.99
N SER A 244 15.96 23.47 1.17
CA SER A 244 16.22 22.19 1.85
C SER A 244 16.11 22.29 3.37
N LEU A 245 16.54 23.42 3.96
CA LEU A 245 16.52 23.62 5.40
C LEU A 245 15.08 23.60 5.97
N PRO A 246 14.10 24.32 5.37
CA PRO A 246 12.72 24.26 5.87
C PRO A 246 12.09 22.89 5.71
N ILE A 247 12.42 22.12 4.67
CA ILE A 247 11.92 20.75 4.51
C ILE A 247 12.47 19.85 5.61
N LEU A 248 13.77 19.93 5.91
CA LEU A 248 14.40 19.19 7.00
C LEU A 248 13.78 19.57 8.36
N ILE A 249 13.64 20.87 8.62
CA ILE A 249 12.99 21.39 9.83
C ILE A 249 11.54 20.90 9.89
N SER A 250 10.81 20.91 8.78
CA SER A 250 9.42 20.43 8.74
C SER A 250 9.32 18.95 9.06
N VAL A 251 10.25 18.10 8.61
CA VAL A 251 10.27 16.68 8.98
C VAL A 251 10.48 16.52 10.49
N VAL A 252 11.37 17.30 11.08
CA VAL A 252 11.61 17.33 12.53
C VAL A 252 10.38 17.86 13.27
N LEU A 253 9.74 18.93 12.81
CA LEU A 253 8.53 19.49 13.40
C LEU A 253 7.34 18.53 13.31
N LEU A 254 7.18 17.84 12.17
CA LEU A 254 6.15 16.81 11.98
C LEU A 254 6.33 15.64 12.94
N SER A 255 7.57 15.34 13.38
CA SER A 255 7.83 14.31 14.39
C SER A 255 7.18 14.67 15.73
N PHE A 256 7.05 15.95 16.07
CA PHE A 256 6.38 16.41 17.29
C PHE A 256 4.85 16.46 17.20
N LEU A 257 4.26 16.39 15.99
CA LEU A 257 2.80 16.48 15.83
C LEU A 257 2.06 15.17 16.11
N HIS A 258 2.75 14.03 16.08
CA HIS A 258 2.13 12.73 16.33
C HIS A 258 2.84 12.04 17.50
N PRO A 259 2.13 11.63 18.58
CA PRO A 259 2.77 11.05 19.77
C PRO A 259 3.73 9.90 19.46
N ASN A 260 3.32 8.98 18.57
CA ASN A 260 4.14 7.83 18.17
C ASN A 260 5.36 8.19 17.28
N LEU A 261 5.54 9.46 16.90
CA LEU A 261 6.67 9.92 16.10
C LEU A 261 7.62 10.83 16.87
N HIS A 262 7.29 11.15 18.13
CA HIS A 262 8.23 11.85 19.00
C HIS A 262 9.50 11.00 19.10
N LEU A 263 10.66 11.60 18.84
CA LEU A 263 11.91 10.86 18.71
C LEU A 263 12.27 10.06 19.96
N ASP A 264 11.88 10.55 21.14
CA ASP A 264 12.13 9.88 22.41
C ASP A 264 11.17 8.70 22.65
N PHE A 265 9.95 8.77 22.11
CA PHE A 265 8.93 7.73 22.27
C PHE A 265 8.89 6.74 21.11
N PHE A 266 9.52 7.04 19.98
CA PHE A 266 9.46 6.19 18.78
C PHE A 266 10.01 4.78 19.02
N PRO A 267 11.20 4.58 19.64
CA PRO A 267 11.70 3.24 19.95
C PRO A 267 10.78 2.48 20.91
N GLN A 268 10.21 3.16 21.90
CA GLN A 268 9.26 2.60 22.85
C GLN A 268 7.98 2.15 22.12
N ALA A 269 7.40 3.01 21.28
CA ALA A 269 6.21 2.67 20.50
C ALA A 269 6.47 1.50 19.53
N LEU A 270 7.66 1.45 18.91
CA LEU A 270 8.08 0.34 18.05
C LEU A 270 8.16 -0.97 18.85
N TYR A 271 8.81 -0.94 20.01
CA TYR A 271 8.96 -2.08 20.92
C TYR A 271 7.62 -2.56 21.49
N GLU A 272 6.72 -1.66 21.84
CA GLU A 272 5.37 -2.01 22.32
C GLU A 272 4.56 -2.72 21.23
N ASN A 273 4.57 -2.21 20.00
CA ASN A 273 3.91 -2.87 18.87
C ASN A 273 4.54 -4.24 18.59
N TYR A 274 5.88 -4.34 18.64
CA TYR A 274 6.61 -5.59 18.51
C TYR A 274 6.13 -6.62 19.55
N ARG A 275 6.17 -6.26 20.84
CA ARG A 275 5.79 -7.13 21.96
C ARG A 275 4.33 -7.56 21.87
N LEU A 276 3.41 -6.63 21.62
CA LEU A 276 1.98 -6.93 21.50
C LEU A 276 1.71 -7.86 20.31
N THR A 277 2.39 -7.64 19.18
CA THR A 277 2.26 -8.51 18.01
C THR A 277 2.81 -9.90 18.30
N LEU A 278 3.96 -10.01 18.97
CA LEU A 278 4.56 -11.29 19.33
C LEU A 278 3.66 -12.08 20.28
N GLN A 279 3.12 -11.43 21.32
CA GLN A 279 2.19 -12.03 22.29
C GLN A 279 0.88 -12.50 21.64
N ALA A 280 0.37 -11.77 20.66
CA ALA A 280 -0.85 -12.14 19.93
C ALA A 280 -0.61 -13.22 18.84
N SER A 281 0.65 -13.58 18.56
CA SER A 281 0.99 -14.49 17.47
C SER A 281 0.90 -15.95 17.89
N PRO A 282 0.25 -16.82 17.09
CA PRO A 282 0.33 -18.26 17.31
C PRO A 282 1.77 -18.77 17.26
N GLN A 283 2.05 -19.85 17.99
CA GLN A 283 3.40 -20.41 18.11
C GLN A 283 4.03 -20.66 16.72
N GLY A 284 5.22 -20.09 16.50
CA GLY A 284 5.97 -20.24 15.25
C GLY A 284 5.42 -19.45 14.05
N SER A 285 4.45 -18.57 14.25
CA SER A 285 3.94 -17.64 13.22
C SER A 285 4.60 -16.25 13.26
N ALA A 286 5.59 -16.06 14.12
CA ALA A 286 6.36 -14.82 14.27
C ALA A 286 7.86 -15.10 14.48
N VAL A 287 8.68 -14.09 14.21
CA VAL A 287 10.13 -14.11 14.48
C VAL A 287 10.41 -13.36 15.77
N ASP A 288 11.12 -13.99 16.69
CA ASP A 288 11.63 -13.30 17.87
C ASP A 288 12.86 -12.48 17.49
N LEU A 289 12.81 -11.18 17.79
CA LEU A 289 13.88 -10.22 17.66
C LEU A 289 14.31 -9.82 19.07
N ASP A 290 15.62 -9.75 19.31
CA ASP A 290 16.21 -9.18 20.53
C ASP A 290 16.09 -7.64 20.49
N LEU A 291 14.85 -7.16 20.38
CA LEU A 291 14.51 -5.74 20.26
C LEU A 291 14.31 -5.15 21.65
N GLU A 292 15.00 -4.05 21.91
CA GLU A 292 14.85 -3.24 23.11
C GLU A 292 14.27 -1.86 22.73
N PRO A 293 13.65 -1.13 23.67
CA PRO A 293 13.10 0.21 23.42
C PRO A 293 14.18 1.29 23.31
N THR A 294 15.24 1.06 22.52
CA THR A 294 16.34 2.00 22.29
C THR A 294 16.63 2.15 20.80
N TRP A 295 17.09 3.34 20.40
CA TRP A 295 17.52 3.59 19.01
C TRP A 295 18.67 2.66 18.59
N SER A 296 19.58 2.35 19.51
CA SER A 296 20.68 1.41 19.27
C SER A 296 20.16 0.02 18.89
N SER A 297 19.24 -0.53 19.68
CA SER A 297 18.65 -1.84 19.37
C SER A 297 17.83 -1.82 18.07
N CYS A 298 17.10 -0.74 17.79
CA CYS A 298 16.38 -0.59 16.52
C CYS A 298 17.34 -0.60 15.31
N LEU A 299 18.47 0.10 15.40
CA LEU A 299 19.48 0.14 14.33
C LEU A 299 20.18 -1.20 14.17
N LEU A 300 20.58 -1.84 15.27
CA LEU A 300 21.20 -3.17 15.25
C LEU A 300 20.25 -4.23 14.68
N ASN A 301 18.95 -4.16 14.96
CA ASN A 301 17.98 -5.10 14.41
C ASN A 301 17.44 -4.70 13.02
N SER A 302 17.80 -3.52 12.49
CA SER A 302 17.23 -2.99 11.24
C SER A 302 17.45 -3.91 10.03
N TYR A 303 18.59 -4.59 9.94
CA TYR A 303 18.86 -5.54 8.86
C TYR A 303 17.95 -6.78 8.96
N LYS A 304 17.73 -7.31 10.17
CA LYS A 304 16.78 -8.43 10.41
C LYS A 304 15.37 -7.98 10.07
N GLY A 305 14.97 -6.78 10.52
CA GLY A 305 13.68 -6.17 10.22
C GLY A 305 13.46 -6.02 8.71
N THR A 306 14.45 -5.51 7.98
CA THR A 306 14.40 -5.41 6.51
C THR A 306 14.23 -6.77 5.87
N TRP A 307 15.06 -7.75 6.26
CA TRP A 307 15.04 -9.09 5.71
C TRP A 307 13.67 -9.76 5.91
N ILE A 308 13.15 -9.73 7.13
CA ILE A 308 11.84 -10.26 7.48
C ILE A 308 10.76 -9.51 6.70
N GLY A 309 10.83 -8.18 6.71
CA GLY A 309 9.93 -7.25 6.04
C GLY A 309 9.73 -7.53 4.56
N ILE A 310 10.82 -7.86 3.84
CA ILE A 310 10.76 -8.12 2.40
C ILE A 310 10.54 -9.60 2.08
N PHE A 311 11.24 -10.51 2.75
CA PHE A 311 11.39 -11.88 2.26
C PHE A 311 10.68 -12.96 3.07
N ALA A 312 10.30 -12.69 4.32
CA ALA A 312 9.72 -13.74 5.17
C ALA A 312 8.18 -13.79 5.06
N PRO A 313 7.51 -14.95 5.27
CA PRO A 313 8.11 -16.27 5.46
C PRO A 313 8.62 -16.86 4.14
N LEU A 314 9.68 -17.66 4.22
CA LEU A 314 10.17 -18.51 3.12
C LEU A 314 9.54 -19.90 3.21
N SER A 315 9.59 -20.66 2.11
CA SER A 315 8.82 -21.92 2.01
C SER A 315 9.18 -22.95 3.09
N TRP A 316 10.43 -22.95 3.55
CA TRP A 316 10.90 -23.80 4.65
C TRP A 316 10.59 -23.26 6.06
N GLN A 317 10.06 -22.05 6.17
CA GLN A 317 9.59 -21.46 7.43
C GLN A 317 8.08 -21.60 7.63
N ALA A 318 7.36 -22.09 6.61
CA ALA A 318 5.91 -22.23 6.65
C ALA A 318 5.48 -23.32 7.65
N LYS A 319 4.73 -22.92 8.69
CA LYS A 319 4.18 -23.85 9.70
C LYS A 319 2.67 -24.09 9.56
N ASN A 320 1.99 -23.34 8.70
CA ASN A 320 0.57 -23.50 8.43
C ASN A 320 0.27 -23.17 6.95
N THR A 321 -0.93 -23.49 6.50
CA THR A 321 -1.34 -23.36 5.09
C THR A 321 -1.34 -21.92 4.59
N THR A 322 -1.71 -20.96 5.44
CA THR A 322 -1.71 -19.53 5.08
C THR A 322 -0.30 -18.99 4.91
N MET A 323 0.65 -19.40 5.77
CA MET A 323 2.07 -19.12 5.61
C MET A 323 2.66 -19.78 4.37
N LEU A 324 2.25 -21.01 4.04
CA LEU A 324 2.72 -21.71 2.83
C LEU A 324 2.32 -20.96 1.55
N MET A 325 1.08 -20.47 1.48
CA MET A 325 0.63 -19.66 0.34
C MET A 325 1.44 -18.36 0.21
N ALA A 326 1.66 -17.65 1.33
CA ALA A 326 2.47 -16.45 1.34
C ALA A 326 3.95 -16.74 1.00
N SER A 327 4.47 -17.89 1.42
CA SER A 327 5.88 -18.21 1.25
C SER A 327 6.26 -18.56 -0.18
N VAL A 328 5.34 -19.12 -0.98
CA VAL A 328 5.59 -19.37 -2.41
C VAL A 328 5.88 -18.07 -3.15
N GLU A 329 5.07 -17.03 -2.91
CA GLU A 329 5.29 -15.71 -3.50
C GLU A 329 6.64 -15.12 -3.06
N ASN A 330 6.97 -15.25 -1.78
CA ASN A 330 8.20 -14.68 -1.22
C ASN A 330 9.47 -15.41 -1.67
N THR A 331 9.44 -16.74 -1.71
CA THR A 331 10.55 -17.55 -2.24
C THR A 331 10.77 -17.23 -3.72
N THR A 332 9.69 -17.04 -4.49
CA THR A 332 9.78 -16.58 -5.88
C THR A 332 10.41 -15.18 -5.97
N LEU A 333 9.97 -14.25 -5.13
CA LEU A 333 10.54 -12.90 -5.07
C LEU A 333 12.04 -12.94 -4.77
N VAL A 334 12.47 -13.71 -3.76
CA VAL A 334 13.89 -13.87 -3.41
C VAL A 334 14.69 -14.44 -4.59
N ALA A 335 14.22 -15.54 -5.18
CA ALA A 335 14.92 -16.19 -6.29
C ALA A 335 15.08 -15.23 -7.48
N LEU A 336 14.00 -14.55 -7.88
CA LEU A 336 14.04 -13.57 -8.96
C LEU A 336 14.88 -12.35 -8.62
N MET A 337 14.92 -11.92 -7.36
CA MET A 337 15.74 -10.79 -6.93
C MET A 337 17.23 -11.14 -6.98
N ILE A 338 17.64 -12.31 -6.49
CA ILE A 338 19.03 -12.79 -6.58
C ILE A 338 19.46 -12.84 -8.04
N LEU A 339 18.65 -13.47 -8.90
CA LEU A 339 18.92 -13.53 -10.33
C LEU A 339 19.00 -12.12 -10.95
N SER A 340 18.12 -11.21 -10.57
CA SER A 340 18.13 -9.83 -11.08
C SER A 340 19.40 -9.08 -10.70
N VAL A 341 19.90 -9.26 -9.47
CA VAL A 341 21.15 -8.65 -9.01
C VAL A 341 22.33 -9.20 -9.82
N LEU A 342 22.40 -10.52 -10.02
CA LEU A 342 23.43 -11.14 -10.86
C LEU A 342 23.40 -10.60 -12.29
N LEU A 343 22.21 -10.54 -12.91
CA LEU A 343 22.02 -9.99 -14.25
C LEU A 343 22.39 -8.51 -14.32
N PHE A 344 22.11 -7.73 -13.28
CA PHE A 344 22.45 -6.31 -13.22
C PHE A 344 23.96 -6.08 -13.33
N PHE A 345 24.76 -6.87 -12.60
CA PHE A 345 26.21 -6.79 -12.65
C PHE A 345 26.78 -7.35 -13.95
N ILE A 346 26.26 -8.46 -14.48
CA ILE A 346 26.73 -9.06 -15.73
C ILE A 346 26.51 -8.10 -16.92
N TYR A 347 25.33 -7.49 -17.02
CA TYR A 347 24.92 -6.70 -18.19
C TYR A 347 25.08 -5.19 -18.00
N HIS A 348 25.72 -4.73 -16.91
CA HIS A 348 26.07 -3.33 -16.65
C HIS A 348 24.90 -2.36 -16.93
N PHE A 349 23.75 -2.62 -16.32
CA PHE A 349 22.54 -1.87 -16.65
C PHE A 349 22.62 -0.42 -16.20
N THR A 350 22.63 0.51 -17.16
CA THR A 350 22.51 1.95 -16.90
C THR A 350 21.05 2.39 -16.73
N ILE A 351 20.81 3.25 -15.73
CA ILE A 351 19.53 3.91 -15.46
C ILE A 351 19.67 5.39 -15.88
N PRO A 352 18.79 5.93 -16.73
CA PRO A 352 18.82 7.36 -17.07
C PRO A 352 18.72 8.23 -15.82
N GLN A 353 19.50 9.31 -15.74
CA GLN A 353 19.60 10.17 -14.55
C GLN A 353 18.23 10.67 -14.03
N ARG A 354 17.31 11.04 -14.94
CA ARG A 354 15.95 11.45 -14.59
C ARG A 354 15.16 10.35 -13.84
N ASN A 355 15.40 9.09 -14.19
CA ASN A 355 14.75 7.93 -13.58
C ASN A 355 15.51 7.45 -12.34
N LEU A 356 16.79 7.81 -12.21
CA LEU A 356 17.63 7.45 -11.06
C LEU A 356 17.05 8.04 -9.77
N TYR A 357 16.59 9.29 -9.78
CA TYR A 357 16.00 9.92 -8.58
C TYR A 357 14.74 9.18 -8.13
N LEU A 358 13.86 8.84 -9.08
CA LEU A 358 12.66 8.04 -8.81
C LEU A 358 13.02 6.65 -8.27
N ALA A 359 14.06 6.03 -8.84
CA ALA A 359 14.55 4.75 -8.38
C ALA A 359 15.04 4.85 -6.92
N VAL A 360 15.96 5.76 -6.62
CA VAL A 360 16.47 5.98 -5.24
C VAL A 360 15.32 6.21 -4.27
N ALA A 361 14.35 7.05 -4.61
CA ALA A 361 13.18 7.30 -3.78
C ALA A 361 12.34 6.04 -3.53
N SER A 362 12.06 5.26 -4.58
CA SER A 362 11.29 4.02 -4.46
C SER A 362 12.03 2.95 -3.65
N PHE A 363 13.37 2.90 -3.75
CA PHE A 363 14.21 2.04 -2.91
C PHE A 363 14.18 2.46 -1.45
N LEU A 364 14.34 3.76 -1.16
CA LEU A 364 14.25 4.29 0.19
C LEU A 364 12.87 4.02 0.81
N PHE A 365 11.79 4.16 0.04
CA PHE A 365 10.44 3.83 0.50
C PHE A 365 10.34 2.35 0.89
N VAL A 366 10.78 1.44 0.01
CA VAL A 366 10.74 -0.01 0.30
C VAL A 366 11.59 -0.35 1.53
N LEU A 367 12.81 0.18 1.61
CA LEU A 367 13.72 -0.07 2.73
C LEU A 367 13.12 0.41 4.04
N LEU A 368 12.65 1.66 4.09
CA LEU A 368 12.05 2.25 5.28
C LEU A 368 10.83 1.47 5.76
N MET A 369 9.92 1.15 4.82
CA MET A 369 8.69 0.42 5.13
C MET A 369 8.98 -1.01 5.57
N ALA A 370 9.89 -1.70 4.88
CA ALA A 370 10.28 -3.06 5.25
C ALA A 370 10.93 -3.12 6.63
N THR A 371 11.85 -2.20 6.93
CA THR A 371 12.53 -2.14 8.24
C THR A 371 11.52 -1.93 9.36
N PHE A 372 10.74 -0.85 9.32
CA PHE A 372 9.87 -0.51 10.43
C PHE A 372 8.69 -1.48 10.60
N LEU A 373 8.13 -1.99 9.51
CA LEU A 373 7.07 -3.01 9.61
C LEU A 373 7.63 -4.36 10.04
N GLY A 374 8.83 -4.72 9.60
CA GLY A 374 9.51 -5.93 10.05
C GLY A 374 9.87 -5.90 11.53
N LEU A 375 10.30 -4.75 12.05
CA LEU A 375 10.58 -4.56 13.47
C LEU A 375 9.30 -4.51 14.32
N SER A 376 8.28 -3.77 13.91
CA SER A 376 7.06 -3.56 14.72
C SER A 376 6.04 -4.70 14.62
N SER A 377 6.10 -5.55 13.59
CA SER A 377 5.11 -6.59 13.34
C SER A 377 5.77 -7.86 12.81
N PRO A 378 6.47 -8.61 13.67
CA PRO A 378 7.23 -9.80 13.27
C PRO A 378 6.35 -11.01 12.90
N ASN A 379 5.01 -10.88 13.00
CA ASN A 379 4.06 -11.91 12.61
C ASN A 379 3.98 -12.04 11.08
N PHE A 380 4.22 -13.25 10.56
CA PHE A 380 4.26 -13.50 9.12
C PHE A 380 2.95 -13.20 8.40
N GLY A 381 1.80 -13.45 9.04
CA GLY A 381 0.48 -13.15 8.48
C GLY A 381 0.27 -11.64 8.35
N ALA A 382 0.45 -10.91 9.45
CA ALA A 382 0.34 -9.44 9.46
C ALA A 382 1.34 -8.80 8.49
N LEU A 383 2.55 -9.31 8.43
CA LEU A 383 3.59 -8.79 7.56
C LEU A 383 3.28 -9.00 6.08
N SER A 384 2.74 -10.17 5.70
CA SER A 384 2.29 -10.42 4.32
C SER A 384 1.19 -9.44 3.89
N ARG A 385 0.27 -9.10 4.81
CA ARG A 385 -0.77 -8.09 4.61
C ARG A 385 -0.20 -6.69 4.49
N TYR A 386 0.77 -6.33 5.34
CA TYR A 386 1.38 -5.01 5.29
C TYR A 386 2.23 -4.82 4.04
N ARG A 387 2.97 -5.85 3.61
CA ARG A 387 3.88 -5.81 2.47
C ARG A 387 3.26 -5.35 1.15
N ILE A 388 1.95 -5.51 0.97
CA ILE A 388 1.27 -5.06 -0.26
C ILE A 388 1.45 -3.56 -0.53
N GLY A 389 1.70 -2.75 0.51
CA GLY A 389 1.85 -1.31 0.36
C GLY A 389 3.12 -0.90 -0.40
N PHE A 390 4.17 -1.72 -0.39
CA PHE A 390 5.48 -1.37 -0.98
C PHE A 390 6.09 -2.43 -1.90
N SER A 391 5.77 -3.72 -1.73
CA SER A 391 6.43 -4.81 -2.47
C SER A 391 6.23 -4.79 -3.98
N TRP A 392 5.12 -4.23 -4.48
CA TRP A 392 4.87 -4.07 -5.91
C TRP A 392 5.98 -3.27 -6.61
N ILE A 393 6.69 -2.39 -5.90
CA ILE A 393 7.86 -1.66 -6.42
C ILE A 393 9.01 -2.62 -6.71
N LEU A 394 9.26 -3.59 -5.83
CA LEU A 394 10.30 -4.61 -6.04
C LEU A 394 10.00 -5.46 -7.26
N TRP A 395 8.74 -5.87 -7.42
CA TRP A 395 8.28 -6.59 -8.60
C TRP A 395 8.49 -5.80 -9.90
N LEU A 396 8.21 -4.49 -9.88
CA LEU A 396 8.52 -3.62 -11.02
C LEU A 396 10.03 -3.57 -11.30
N TRP A 397 10.87 -3.43 -10.27
CA TRP A 397 12.33 -3.38 -10.43
C TRP A 397 12.89 -4.65 -11.06
N ILE A 398 12.52 -5.80 -10.50
CA ILE A 398 12.89 -7.11 -11.01
C ILE A 398 12.43 -7.26 -12.46
N GLY A 399 11.16 -7.01 -12.74
CA GLY A 399 10.63 -7.14 -14.10
C GLY A 399 11.33 -6.25 -15.13
N MET A 400 11.71 -5.02 -14.75
CA MET A 400 12.42 -4.12 -15.65
C MET A 400 13.80 -4.63 -16.04
N ILE A 401 14.52 -5.26 -15.11
CA ILE A 401 15.84 -5.90 -15.33
C ILE A 401 15.68 -7.10 -16.28
N TRP A 402 14.70 -7.97 -15.99
CA TRP A 402 14.43 -9.17 -16.76
C TRP A 402 14.00 -8.89 -18.21
N GLU A 403 13.14 -7.89 -18.43
CA GLU A 403 12.73 -7.53 -19.80
C GLU A 403 13.92 -7.04 -20.63
N LYS A 404 14.83 -6.26 -20.01
CA LYS A 404 16.04 -5.78 -20.68
C LYS A 404 16.97 -6.95 -21.03
N TRP A 405 17.15 -7.90 -20.13
CA TRP A 405 17.91 -9.12 -20.37
C TRP A 405 17.34 -9.96 -21.52
N LEU A 406 16.04 -10.27 -21.49
CA LEU A 406 15.36 -11.05 -22.54
C LEU A 406 15.55 -10.42 -23.93
N LYS A 407 15.42 -9.09 -24.03
CA LYS A 407 15.63 -8.37 -25.30
C LYS A 407 17.06 -8.47 -25.80
N THR A 408 18.05 -8.38 -24.93
CA THR A 408 19.46 -8.57 -25.31
C THR A 408 19.70 -9.99 -25.83
N LYS A 409 19.15 -11.01 -25.16
CA LYS A 409 19.31 -12.41 -25.55
C LYS A 409 18.60 -12.77 -26.85
N ILE A 410 17.39 -12.23 -27.08
CA ILE A 410 16.66 -12.43 -28.36
C ILE A 410 17.44 -11.76 -29.52
N LYS A 411 18.06 -10.61 -29.29
CA LYS A 411 18.89 -9.95 -30.32
C LYS A 411 20.14 -10.74 -30.67
N THR A 412 20.81 -11.36 -29.71
CA THR A 412 21.96 -12.23 -29.99
C THR A 412 21.53 -13.51 -30.71
N LEU A 413 20.41 -14.12 -30.33
CA LEU A 413 19.87 -15.32 -30.99
C LEU A 413 19.35 -15.08 -32.41
N ARG A 414 19.02 -13.84 -32.81
CA ARG A 414 18.63 -13.50 -34.19
C ARG A 414 19.82 -13.17 -35.10
N LYS A 415 21.02 -12.99 -34.53
CA LYS A 415 22.25 -12.68 -35.27
C LYS A 415 23.09 -13.92 -35.57
N ASN A 416 22.87 -14.99 -34.83
CA ASN A 416 23.38 -16.33 -35.08
C ASN A 416 22.31 -17.13 -35.80
#